data_AF-A0A7C4JIQ3-F1
#
_entry.id   AF-A0A7C4JIQ3-F1
#
_cell.length_a   1.000
_cell.length_b   1.000
_cell.length_c   1.000
_cell.angle_alpha   90.00
_cell.angle_beta   90.00
_cell.angle_gamma   90.00
#
_symmetry.space_group_name_H-M   'P 1'
#
loop_
_entity.id
_entity.type
_entity.pdbx_description
1 polymer ?
#
loop_
_entity_poly.entity_id
_entity_poly.type
_entity_poly.pdbx_seq_one_letter_code
_entity_poly.pdbx_strand_id
1 'polypeptide(L)'
;MEREKDFAQKWRQVLSSITDMVLRACLPASPEKVRFDPERRILFLELDSEFKRAYVTRKLPKLQEAVQRVLGAAEVRVGELPLLEAMAEPVPKAPGAEIVVVGLGSGGVNVVERMRAVGLAGVRLVVMDTDAQALALAKVGERVLLGVATTGGRSAGGDPERGKQAAEEVLFDIEQALGDAHLVFLTCGLGGGTGTGAAPVVAKLARTHGALTVGVVTLPFSFEGPVRAQRAQAGLDRLKREADVLIVIRNDRLLELSPGVPITRAFELADAVLLKAVRGISDLITLPGLINLDFADVAAVLRGAGTAVMGMGEAQGEGRALKAAKAAATNPLLETGSIQGARRILLNISGGEDLTLAEVTQVAEFIRKSASPEADLVFGAVVRPELSGRLAVTVVATDFREETPEERPGPKP
;
A
#
# COMPACT_ATOMS: atom_id res chain seq x y z
N MET A 1 -17.24 36.88 -6.36
CA MET A 1 -16.92 38.31 -6.48
C MET A 1 -15.43 38.63 -6.62
N GLU A 2 -14.55 38.41 -5.63
CA GLU A 2 -13.14 38.84 -5.75
C GLU A 2 -12.33 37.97 -6.74
N ARG A 3 -12.54 36.65 -6.72
CA ARG A 3 -11.95 35.70 -7.70
C ARG A 3 -12.39 35.93 -9.15
N GLU A 4 -13.63 36.35 -9.37
CA GLU A 4 -14.16 36.63 -10.71
C GLU A 4 -13.58 37.91 -11.32
N LYS A 5 -13.34 38.92 -10.48
CA LYS A 5 -12.69 40.17 -10.91
C LYS A 5 -11.23 39.94 -11.31
N ASP A 6 -10.50 39.10 -10.56
CA ASP A 6 -9.13 38.69 -10.88
C ASP A 6 -9.07 37.89 -12.19
N PHE A 7 -9.97 36.93 -12.38
CA PHE A 7 -10.06 36.16 -13.62
C PHE A 7 -10.36 37.03 -14.85
N ALA A 8 -11.33 37.94 -14.76
CA ALA A 8 -11.69 38.82 -15.86
C ALA A 8 -10.53 39.75 -16.29
N GLN A 9 -9.65 40.11 -15.36
CA GLN A 9 -8.44 40.89 -15.66
C GLN A 9 -7.40 40.03 -16.38
N LYS A 10 -7.15 38.81 -15.90
CA LYS A 10 -6.23 37.85 -16.54
C LYS A 10 -6.71 37.45 -17.94
N TRP A 11 -8.02 37.27 -18.14
CA TRP A 11 -8.57 36.97 -19.47
C TRP A 11 -8.35 38.12 -20.46
N ARG A 12 -8.54 39.38 -20.03
CA ARG A 12 -8.21 40.55 -20.85
C ARG A 12 -6.73 40.59 -21.23
N GLN A 13 -5.85 40.20 -20.31
CA GLN A 13 -4.42 40.08 -20.59
C GLN A 13 -4.12 38.98 -21.62
N VAL A 14 -4.76 37.81 -21.53
CA VAL A 14 -4.67 36.76 -22.58
C VAL A 14 -5.06 37.33 -23.94
N LEU A 15 -6.23 37.97 -24.04
CA LEU A 15 -6.71 38.56 -25.31
C LEU A 15 -5.74 39.62 -25.87
N SER A 16 -5.12 40.42 -25.01
CA SER A 16 -4.14 41.43 -25.43
C SER A 16 -2.82 40.84 -25.93
N SER A 17 -2.46 39.63 -25.47
CA SER A 17 -1.23 38.94 -25.85
C SER A 17 -1.31 38.24 -27.21
N ILE A 18 -2.52 38.08 -27.77
CA ILE A 18 -2.76 37.43 -29.06
C ILE A 18 -2.58 38.44 -30.20
N THR A 19 -1.54 38.25 -31.02
CA THR A 19 -1.24 39.10 -32.18
C THR A 19 -2.09 38.78 -33.42
N ASP A 20 -2.66 37.58 -33.51
CA ASP A 20 -3.55 37.17 -34.59
C ASP A 20 -4.93 37.86 -34.42
N MET A 21 -5.18 38.90 -35.22
CA MET A 21 -6.41 39.71 -35.13
C MET A 21 -7.67 38.89 -35.37
N VAL A 22 -7.62 37.89 -36.25
CA VAL A 22 -8.77 37.03 -36.57
C VAL A 22 -9.04 36.07 -35.42
N LEU A 23 -7.99 35.49 -34.83
CA LEU A 23 -8.12 34.65 -33.63
C LEU A 23 -8.71 35.44 -32.47
N ARG A 24 -8.21 36.65 -32.22
CA ARG A 24 -8.71 37.53 -31.15
C ARG A 24 -10.18 37.91 -31.36
N ALA A 25 -10.60 38.18 -32.59
CA ALA A 25 -12.00 38.48 -32.93
C ALA A 25 -12.93 37.26 -32.78
N CYS A 26 -12.39 36.04 -32.91
CA CYS A 26 -13.15 34.80 -32.70
C CYS A 26 -13.33 34.45 -31.22
N LEU A 27 -12.56 35.04 -30.30
CA LEU A 27 -12.61 34.74 -28.88
C LEU A 27 -13.65 35.60 -28.15
N PRO A 28 -14.30 35.07 -27.10
CA PRO A 28 -15.29 35.81 -26.33
C PRO A 28 -14.63 36.94 -25.52
N ALA A 29 -15.12 38.17 -25.71
CA ALA A 29 -14.72 39.31 -24.89
C ALA A 29 -15.36 39.28 -23.50
N SER A 30 -16.56 38.70 -23.39
CA SER A 30 -17.29 38.57 -22.14
C SER A 30 -16.77 37.39 -21.32
N PRO A 31 -16.38 37.61 -20.04
CA PRO A 31 -15.91 36.53 -19.15
C PRO A 31 -16.94 35.42 -18.92
N GLU A 32 -18.23 35.70 -19.12
CA GLU A 32 -19.32 34.73 -18.91
C GLU A 32 -19.26 33.52 -19.84
N LYS A 33 -18.66 33.69 -21.03
CA LYS A 33 -18.46 32.62 -22.02
C LYS A 33 -17.13 31.88 -21.85
N VAL A 34 -16.44 32.12 -20.74
CA VAL A 34 -15.12 31.56 -20.44
C VAL A 34 -15.09 31.06 -19.00
N ARG A 35 -14.74 29.81 -18.79
CA ARG A 35 -14.55 29.27 -17.43
C ARG A 35 -13.17 28.68 -17.31
N PHE A 36 -12.47 29.03 -16.23
CA PHE A 36 -11.17 28.45 -15.92
C PHE A 36 -11.27 27.60 -14.68
N ASP A 37 -10.85 26.34 -14.80
CA ASP A 37 -10.65 25.43 -13.70
C ASP A 37 -9.18 25.53 -13.25
N PRO A 38 -8.89 26.20 -12.11
CA PRO A 38 -7.52 26.35 -11.63
C PRO A 38 -6.93 25.03 -11.11
N GLU A 39 -7.75 24.09 -10.64
CA GLU A 39 -7.28 22.80 -10.11
C GLU A 39 -6.89 21.85 -11.24
N ARG A 40 -7.76 21.71 -12.25
CA ARG A 40 -7.48 20.88 -13.44
C ARG A 40 -6.59 21.60 -14.44
N ARG A 41 -6.37 22.91 -14.27
CA ARG A 41 -5.66 23.79 -15.21
C ARG A 41 -6.27 23.75 -16.61
N ILE A 42 -7.61 23.70 -16.71
CA ILE A 42 -8.34 23.63 -17.98
C ILE A 42 -9.13 24.92 -18.19
N LEU A 43 -9.01 25.53 -19.38
CA LEU A 43 -9.82 26.66 -19.81
C LEU A 43 -10.92 26.19 -20.76
N PHE A 44 -12.18 26.43 -20.41
CA PHE A 44 -13.36 26.17 -21.24
C PHE A 44 -13.81 27.44 -21.95
N LEU A 45 -14.04 27.33 -23.25
CA LEU A 45 -14.44 28.42 -24.13
C LEU A 45 -15.72 28.07 -24.87
N GLU A 46 -16.75 28.87 -24.66
CA GLU A 46 -18.00 28.75 -25.40
C GLU A 46 -18.01 29.75 -26.57
N LEU A 47 -18.22 29.21 -27.77
CA LEU A 47 -18.26 29.97 -29.01
C LEU A 47 -19.62 29.80 -29.68
N ASP A 48 -20.18 30.93 -30.10
CA ASP A 48 -21.54 31.09 -30.63
C ASP A 48 -21.67 30.82 -32.13
N SER A 49 -20.58 30.46 -32.80
CA SER A 49 -20.56 30.23 -34.25
C SER A 49 -19.65 29.07 -34.63
N GLU A 50 -20.12 28.22 -35.54
CA GLU A 50 -19.33 27.12 -36.12
C GLU A 50 -18.04 27.63 -36.78
N PHE A 51 -18.09 28.79 -37.44
CA PHE A 51 -16.91 29.41 -38.04
C PHE A 51 -15.86 29.76 -36.97
N LYS A 52 -16.28 30.39 -35.86
CA LYS A 52 -15.38 30.72 -34.75
C LYS A 52 -14.80 29.47 -34.11
N ARG A 53 -15.63 28.42 -33.91
CA ARG A 53 -15.17 27.12 -33.41
C ARG A 53 -14.10 26.52 -34.30
N ALA A 54 -14.37 26.39 -35.61
CA ALA A 54 -13.42 25.82 -36.56
C ALA A 54 -12.12 26.62 -36.62
N TYR A 55 -12.19 27.96 -36.60
CA TYR A 55 -11.01 28.82 -36.64
C TYR A 55 -10.17 28.73 -35.36
N VAL A 56 -10.81 28.79 -34.18
CA VAL A 56 -10.14 28.68 -32.89
C VAL A 56 -9.53 27.29 -32.71
N THR A 57 -10.25 26.22 -33.06
CA THR A 57 -9.72 24.84 -33.02
C THR A 57 -8.49 24.69 -33.91
N ARG A 58 -8.49 25.28 -35.11
CA ARG A 58 -7.32 25.25 -36.01
C ARG A 58 -6.12 26.03 -35.47
N LYS A 59 -6.36 27.05 -34.64
CA LYS A 59 -5.33 27.90 -34.02
C LYS A 59 -5.12 27.60 -32.54
N LEU A 60 -5.63 26.46 -32.07
CA LEU A 60 -5.60 26.05 -30.67
C LEU A 60 -4.18 26.06 -30.07
N PRO A 61 -3.11 25.63 -30.76
CA PRO A 61 -1.75 25.68 -30.20
C PRO A 61 -1.30 27.09 -29.83
N LYS A 62 -1.64 28.10 -30.65
CA LYS A 62 -1.29 29.50 -30.38
C LYS A 62 -2.08 30.07 -29.21
N LEU A 63 -3.35 29.66 -29.09
CA LEU A 63 -4.20 30.06 -27.98
C LEU A 63 -3.75 29.41 -26.67
N GLN A 64 -3.40 28.12 -26.71
CA GLN A 64 -2.86 27.39 -25.55
C GLN A 64 -1.60 28.05 -25.02
N GLU A 65 -0.67 28.46 -25.87
CA GLU A 65 0.57 29.15 -25.44
C GLU A 65 0.26 30.48 -24.72
N ALA A 66 -0.64 31.29 -25.27
CA ALA A 66 -1.05 32.56 -24.68
C ALA A 66 -1.77 32.37 -23.34
N VAL A 67 -2.67 31.39 -23.26
CA VAL A 67 -3.42 31.02 -22.06
C VAL A 67 -2.47 30.45 -20.99
N GLN A 68 -1.55 29.57 -21.35
CA GLN A 68 -0.58 28.98 -20.44
C GLN A 68 0.32 30.05 -19.81
N ARG A 69 0.75 31.06 -20.58
CA ARG A 69 1.60 32.15 -20.09
C ARG A 69 0.94 33.01 -19.01
N VAL A 70 -0.38 33.24 -19.11
CA VAL A 70 -1.10 34.19 -18.24
C VAL A 70 -1.90 33.49 -17.15
N LEU A 71 -2.62 32.41 -17.50
CA LEU A 71 -3.50 31.66 -16.60
C LEU A 71 -2.85 30.39 -16.06
N GLY A 72 -1.71 29.97 -16.61
CA GLY A 72 -1.09 28.70 -16.24
C GLY A 72 -1.91 27.49 -16.68
N ALA A 73 -2.92 27.64 -17.54
CA ALA A 73 -3.71 26.49 -18.01
C ALA A 73 -2.84 25.55 -18.86
N ALA A 74 -3.05 24.25 -18.69
CA ALA A 74 -2.41 23.20 -19.49
C ALA A 74 -3.25 22.84 -20.73
N GLU A 75 -4.57 23.04 -20.67
CA GLU A 75 -5.50 22.64 -21.72
C GLU A 75 -6.54 23.74 -22.01
N VAL A 76 -6.93 23.87 -23.28
CA VAL A 76 -8.01 24.76 -23.72
C VAL A 76 -9.04 23.90 -24.44
N ARG A 77 -10.28 23.88 -23.93
CA ARG A 77 -11.41 23.14 -24.51
C ARG A 77 -12.44 24.11 -25.09
N VAL A 78 -12.81 23.88 -26.34
CA VAL A 78 -13.86 24.65 -27.02
C VAL A 78 -15.14 23.81 -27.03
N GLY A 79 -16.20 24.31 -26.42
CA GLY A 79 -17.44 23.56 -26.25
C GLY A 79 -18.40 24.22 -25.27
N GLU A 80 -19.38 23.47 -24.81
CA GLU A 80 -20.29 23.93 -23.75
C GLU A 80 -19.55 24.12 -22.43
N LEU A 81 -19.94 25.14 -21.67
CA LEU A 81 -19.37 25.39 -20.35
C LEU A 81 -19.87 24.33 -19.36
N PRO A 82 -18.96 23.67 -18.61
CA PRO A 82 -19.38 22.73 -17.58
C PRO A 82 -20.15 23.45 -16.47
N LEU A 83 -21.17 22.81 -15.88
CA LEU A 83 -21.91 23.32 -14.72
C LEU A 83 -20.95 23.63 -13.56
N LEU A 84 -21.23 24.69 -12.79
CA LEU A 84 -20.38 25.12 -11.67
C LEU A 84 -20.22 24.00 -10.62
N GLU A 85 -21.29 23.25 -10.36
CA GLU A 85 -21.28 22.09 -9.44
C GLU A 85 -20.34 20.97 -9.92
N ALA A 86 -20.31 20.69 -11.23
CA ALA A 86 -19.43 19.67 -11.83
C ALA A 86 -17.94 20.07 -11.85
N MET A 87 -17.64 21.37 -11.74
CA MET A 87 -16.26 21.88 -11.59
C MET A 87 -15.81 21.88 -10.12
N ALA A 88 -16.77 21.92 -9.17
CA ALA A 88 -16.49 21.79 -7.74
C ALA A 88 -16.30 20.33 -7.32
N GLU A 89 -16.64 19.37 -8.20
CA GLU A 89 -16.31 17.98 -7.97
C GLU A 89 -14.78 17.78 -7.99
N PRO A 90 -14.21 17.18 -6.93
CA PRO A 90 -12.78 16.93 -6.88
C PRO A 90 -12.37 16.15 -8.11
N VAL A 91 -11.22 16.52 -8.70
CA VAL A 91 -10.62 15.75 -9.79
C VAL A 91 -10.61 14.29 -9.34
N PRO A 92 -11.25 13.36 -10.08
CA PRO A 92 -11.15 11.96 -9.72
C PRO A 92 -9.66 11.62 -9.74
N LYS A 93 -9.11 11.31 -8.55
CA LYS A 93 -7.78 10.72 -8.47
C LYS A 93 -7.80 9.55 -9.45
N ALA A 94 -6.80 9.45 -10.33
CA ALA A 94 -6.58 8.24 -11.12
C ALA A 94 -6.77 7.04 -10.17
N PRO A 95 -7.56 6.02 -10.54
CA PRO A 95 -7.97 4.99 -9.60
C PRO A 95 -6.71 4.41 -8.96
N GLY A 96 -6.49 4.76 -7.68
CA GLY A 96 -5.42 4.14 -6.90
C GLY A 96 -5.73 2.65 -6.86
N ALA A 97 -4.69 1.82 -6.87
CA ALA A 97 -4.87 0.38 -6.72
C ALA A 97 -5.75 0.11 -5.49
N GLU A 98 -6.83 -0.65 -5.66
CA GLU A 98 -7.68 -1.02 -4.54
C GLU A 98 -6.96 -2.02 -3.65
N ILE A 99 -6.63 -1.59 -2.43
CA ILE A 99 -5.94 -2.42 -1.44
C ILE A 99 -6.94 -2.85 -0.38
N VAL A 100 -7.01 -4.16 -0.13
CA VAL A 100 -7.86 -4.76 0.90
C VAL A 100 -6.98 -5.48 1.92
N VAL A 101 -7.22 -5.25 3.20
CA VAL A 101 -6.56 -5.97 4.29
C VAL A 101 -7.61 -6.84 4.99
N VAL A 102 -7.38 -8.15 4.96
CA VAL A 102 -8.27 -9.15 5.53
C VAL A 102 -7.65 -9.76 6.79
N GLY A 103 -8.29 -9.52 7.93
CA GLY A 103 -7.94 -10.11 9.22
C GLY A 103 -8.71 -11.41 9.44
N LEU A 104 -7.99 -12.53 9.55
CA LEU A 104 -8.59 -13.87 9.65
C LEU A 104 -8.42 -14.48 11.04
N GLY A 105 -9.54 -14.84 11.66
CA GLY A 105 -9.59 -15.31 13.04
C GLY A 105 -9.24 -14.22 14.05
N SER A 106 -9.32 -14.55 15.34
CA SER A 106 -9.24 -13.54 16.41
C SER A 106 -7.92 -12.74 16.41
N GLY A 107 -6.80 -13.39 16.08
CA GLY A 107 -5.51 -12.69 15.94
C GLY A 107 -5.51 -11.70 14.77
N GLY A 108 -6.06 -12.08 13.62
CA GLY A 108 -6.18 -11.19 12.47
C GLY A 108 -7.17 -10.04 12.73
N VAL A 109 -8.30 -10.33 13.38
CA VAL A 109 -9.29 -9.31 13.79
C VAL A 109 -8.64 -8.25 14.69
N ASN A 110 -7.85 -8.66 15.68
CA ASN A 110 -7.15 -7.72 16.57
C ASN A 110 -6.20 -6.79 15.82
N VAL A 111 -5.44 -7.35 14.87
CA VAL A 111 -4.49 -6.59 14.03
C VAL A 111 -5.23 -5.57 13.17
N VAL A 112 -6.32 -5.96 12.53
CA VAL A 112 -7.11 -5.05 11.68
C VAL A 112 -7.83 -3.99 12.51
N GLU A 113 -8.32 -4.31 13.70
CA GLU A 113 -8.85 -3.31 14.64
C GLU A 113 -7.80 -2.26 15.03
N ARG A 114 -6.55 -2.70 15.22
CA ARG A 114 -5.43 -1.80 15.49
C ARG A 114 -5.13 -0.92 14.26
N MET A 115 -5.15 -1.47 13.05
CA MET A 115 -4.99 -0.71 11.80
C MET A 115 -6.08 0.34 11.63
N ARG A 116 -7.33 0.00 11.97
CA ARG A 116 -8.46 0.93 12.01
C ARG A 116 -8.22 2.04 13.04
N ALA A 117 -7.76 1.69 14.24
CA ALA A 117 -7.53 2.65 15.31
C ALA A 117 -6.42 3.66 15.00
N VAL A 118 -5.36 3.26 14.28
CA VAL A 118 -4.30 4.17 13.84
C VAL A 118 -4.64 4.96 12.57
N GLY A 119 -5.75 4.62 11.90
CA GLY A 119 -6.18 5.29 10.67
C GLY A 119 -5.31 4.98 9.47
N LEU A 120 -5.05 3.70 9.20
CA LEU A 120 -4.32 3.30 7.98
C LEU A 120 -5.07 3.78 6.73
N ALA A 121 -4.44 4.69 5.97
CA ALA A 121 -5.08 5.37 4.85
C ALA A 121 -5.02 4.54 3.56
N GLY A 122 -6.01 4.73 2.68
CA GLY A 122 -6.00 4.16 1.33
C GLY A 122 -6.19 2.63 1.28
N VAL A 123 -6.66 2.02 2.36
CA VAL A 123 -6.94 0.58 2.43
C VAL A 123 -8.37 0.31 2.91
N ARG A 124 -8.99 -0.72 2.37
CA ARG A 124 -10.26 -1.27 2.85
C ARG A 124 -9.97 -2.36 3.88
N LEU A 125 -10.62 -2.32 5.02
CA LEU A 125 -10.38 -3.24 6.12
C LEU A 125 -11.55 -4.22 6.24
N VAL A 126 -11.25 -5.50 6.17
CA VAL A 126 -12.22 -6.60 6.27
C VAL A 126 -11.78 -7.54 7.38
N VAL A 127 -12.70 -8.01 8.20
CA VAL A 127 -12.43 -9.06 9.20
C VAL A 127 -13.31 -10.27 8.96
N MET A 128 -12.73 -11.46 9.15
CA MET A 128 -13.40 -12.73 8.94
C MET A 128 -13.11 -13.66 10.12
N ASP A 129 -14.14 -14.15 10.80
CA ASP A 129 -14.00 -15.13 11.88
C ASP A 129 -15.15 -16.14 11.88
N THR A 130 -14.94 -17.30 12.48
CA THR A 130 -15.99 -18.29 12.76
C THR A 130 -16.69 -18.03 14.11
N ASP A 131 -16.13 -17.13 14.92
CA ASP A 131 -16.72 -16.70 16.19
C ASP A 131 -17.59 -15.45 16.00
N ALA A 132 -18.91 -15.64 16.12
CA ALA A 132 -19.88 -14.56 15.96
C ALA A 132 -19.80 -13.50 17.08
N GLN A 133 -19.38 -13.89 18.29
CA GLN A 133 -19.22 -12.95 19.39
C GLN A 133 -18.00 -12.05 19.16
N ALA A 134 -16.88 -12.65 18.73
CA ALA A 134 -15.68 -11.88 18.40
C ALA A 134 -15.95 -10.87 17.26
N LEU A 135 -16.68 -11.28 16.21
CA LEU A 135 -17.06 -10.39 15.11
C LEU A 135 -18.04 -9.29 15.52
N ALA A 136 -18.98 -9.57 16.43
CA ALA A 136 -19.92 -8.55 16.92
C ALA A 136 -19.22 -7.43 17.70
N LEU A 137 -18.10 -7.74 18.37
CA LEU A 137 -17.28 -6.76 19.10
C LEU A 137 -16.36 -5.95 18.19
N ALA A 138 -16.09 -6.42 16.96
CA ALA A 138 -15.29 -5.70 15.99
C ALA A 138 -16.00 -4.41 15.52
N LYS A 139 -15.25 -3.32 15.51
CA LYS A 139 -15.64 -1.97 15.07
C LYS A 139 -15.30 -1.72 13.60
N VAL A 140 -14.58 -2.62 12.94
CA VAL A 140 -14.37 -2.61 11.48
C VAL A 140 -15.72 -2.71 10.77
N GLY A 141 -15.89 -1.92 9.70
CA GLY A 141 -17.16 -1.82 8.97
C GLY A 141 -17.56 -3.14 8.33
N GLU A 142 -16.63 -3.78 7.61
CA GLU A 142 -16.88 -4.99 6.83
C GLU A 142 -16.45 -6.24 7.59
N ARG A 143 -17.42 -7.13 7.80
CA ARG A 143 -17.32 -8.32 8.65
C ARG A 143 -17.95 -9.50 7.93
N VAL A 144 -17.23 -10.62 7.85
CA VAL A 144 -17.74 -11.86 7.26
C VAL A 144 -17.72 -12.95 8.33
N LEU A 145 -18.90 -13.48 8.67
CA LEU A 145 -19.02 -14.62 9.56
C LEU A 145 -18.81 -15.91 8.77
N LEU A 146 -17.77 -16.66 9.13
CA LEU A 146 -17.40 -17.89 8.47
C LEU A 146 -18.15 -19.09 9.05
N GLY A 147 -18.68 -19.93 8.17
CA GLY A 147 -19.16 -21.27 8.46
C GLY A 147 -20.15 -21.42 9.61
N VAL A 148 -21.29 -20.74 9.50
CA VAL A 148 -22.40 -20.87 10.47
C VAL A 148 -22.88 -22.33 10.55
N ALA A 149 -22.91 -23.05 9.42
CA ALA A 149 -23.31 -24.46 9.40
C ALA A 149 -22.26 -25.36 10.05
N THR A 150 -20.96 -25.15 9.76
CA THR A 150 -19.88 -25.94 10.37
C THR A 150 -19.73 -25.69 11.88
N THR A 151 -19.79 -24.44 12.33
CA THR A 151 -19.38 -24.04 13.70
C THR A 151 -20.52 -23.61 14.61
N GLY A 152 -21.71 -23.33 14.07
CA GLY A 152 -22.79 -22.68 14.81
C GLY A 152 -22.43 -21.28 15.33
N GLY A 153 -21.41 -20.63 14.75
CA GLY A 153 -20.90 -19.33 15.18
C GLY A 153 -20.07 -19.37 16.47
N ARG A 154 -19.59 -20.54 16.89
CA ARG A 154 -18.88 -20.77 18.17
C ARG A 154 -17.38 -21.08 18.02
N SER A 155 -16.75 -20.52 16.99
CA SER A 155 -15.34 -20.78 16.65
C SER A 155 -15.06 -22.18 16.08
N ALA A 156 -13.95 -22.30 15.36
CA ALA A 156 -13.42 -23.58 14.85
C ALA A 156 -12.76 -24.46 15.95
N GLY A 157 -12.67 -24.00 17.21
CA GLY A 157 -12.16 -24.79 18.32
C GLY A 157 -10.69 -25.17 18.22
N GLY A 158 -9.90 -24.37 17.50
CA GLY A 158 -8.47 -24.65 17.26
C GLY A 158 -8.20 -25.66 16.14
N ASP A 159 -9.23 -26.20 15.49
CA ASP A 159 -9.09 -27.14 14.36
C ASP A 159 -9.00 -26.41 13.02
N PRO A 160 -7.87 -26.48 12.30
CA PRO A 160 -7.71 -25.85 11.00
C PRO A 160 -8.61 -26.42 9.90
N GLU A 161 -8.99 -27.71 9.96
CA GLU A 161 -9.86 -28.28 8.92
C GLU A 161 -11.29 -27.74 9.04
N ARG A 162 -11.79 -27.56 10.27
CA ARG A 162 -13.06 -26.86 10.51
C ARG A 162 -12.99 -25.41 10.06
N GLY A 163 -11.86 -24.73 10.29
CA GLY A 163 -11.65 -23.35 9.81
C GLY A 163 -11.65 -23.25 8.28
N LYS A 164 -11.07 -24.24 7.60
CA LYS A 164 -11.08 -24.36 6.14
C LYS A 164 -12.50 -24.58 5.62
N GLN A 165 -13.20 -25.60 6.13
CA GLN A 165 -14.59 -25.91 5.74
C GLN A 165 -15.50 -24.69 5.94
N ALA A 166 -15.34 -23.99 7.07
CA ALA A 166 -16.10 -22.78 7.35
C ALA A 166 -15.88 -21.65 6.34
N ALA A 167 -14.68 -21.52 5.78
CA ALA A 167 -14.40 -20.55 4.72
C ALA A 167 -14.96 -21.03 3.35
N GLU A 168 -14.86 -22.32 3.06
CA GLU A 168 -15.42 -22.92 1.84
C GLU A 168 -16.96 -22.84 1.78
N GLU A 169 -17.64 -22.80 2.93
CA GLU A 169 -19.09 -22.63 3.02
C GLU A 169 -19.58 -21.26 2.54
N VAL A 170 -18.75 -20.22 2.63
CA VAL A 170 -19.13 -18.82 2.38
C VAL A 170 -18.25 -18.14 1.34
N LEU A 171 -17.79 -18.90 0.33
CA LEU A 171 -16.93 -18.38 -0.74
C LEU A 171 -17.49 -17.15 -1.43
N PHE A 172 -18.81 -17.11 -1.67
CA PHE A 172 -19.47 -15.97 -2.29
C PHE A 172 -19.38 -14.70 -1.44
N ASP A 173 -19.58 -14.80 -0.12
CA ASP A 173 -19.48 -13.65 0.79
C ASP A 173 -18.02 -13.16 0.88
N ILE A 174 -17.07 -14.09 0.85
CA ILE A 174 -15.63 -13.76 0.80
C ILE A 174 -15.31 -13.05 -0.52
N GLU A 175 -15.80 -13.54 -1.66
CA GLU A 175 -15.61 -12.92 -2.98
C GLU A 175 -16.17 -11.50 -3.02
N GLN A 176 -17.40 -11.30 -2.55
CA GLN A 176 -18.01 -9.97 -2.44
C GLN A 176 -17.20 -9.04 -1.52
N ALA A 177 -16.69 -9.57 -0.41
CA ALA A 177 -15.85 -8.81 0.50
C ALA A 177 -14.47 -8.50 -0.10
N LEU A 178 -13.96 -9.27 -1.06
CA LEU A 178 -12.71 -8.97 -1.76
C LEU A 178 -12.93 -7.97 -2.90
N GLY A 179 -14.04 -8.07 -3.63
CA GLY A 179 -14.37 -7.19 -4.76
C GLY A 179 -13.26 -7.17 -5.83
N ASP A 180 -13.07 -6.02 -6.48
CA ASP A 180 -12.06 -5.83 -7.53
C ASP A 180 -10.68 -5.41 -6.97
N ALA A 181 -10.32 -5.97 -5.81
CA ALA A 181 -9.05 -5.67 -5.15
C ALA A 181 -7.86 -5.98 -6.06
N HIS A 182 -6.97 -5.00 -6.20
CA HIS A 182 -5.71 -5.19 -6.93
C HIS A 182 -4.66 -5.86 -6.03
N LEU A 183 -4.72 -5.57 -4.73
CA LEU A 183 -3.82 -6.09 -3.71
C LEU A 183 -4.60 -6.53 -2.48
N VAL A 184 -4.40 -7.77 -2.06
CA VAL A 184 -5.01 -8.33 -0.86
C VAL A 184 -3.92 -8.70 0.14
N PHE A 185 -3.94 -8.05 1.30
CA PHE A 185 -3.15 -8.44 2.46
C PHE A 185 -3.96 -9.40 3.33
N LEU A 186 -3.41 -10.59 3.60
CA LEU A 186 -3.99 -11.53 4.55
C LEU A 186 -3.19 -11.49 5.84
N THR A 187 -3.85 -11.23 6.96
CA THR A 187 -3.19 -11.24 8.27
C THR A 187 -3.89 -12.17 9.24
N CYS A 188 -3.10 -13.05 9.85
CA CYS A 188 -3.56 -13.94 10.92
C CYS A 188 -2.40 -14.45 11.77
N GLY A 189 -2.72 -14.88 12.98
CA GLY A 189 -1.84 -15.71 13.79
C GLY A 189 -2.08 -17.19 13.48
N LEU A 190 -1.07 -17.87 12.96
CA LEU A 190 -1.13 -19.29 12.63
C LEU A 190 -1.09 -20.15 13.91
N GLY A 191 -1.65 -21.35 13.81
CA GLY A 191 -1.75 -22.33 14.88
C GLY A 191 -3.14 -22.44 15.52
N GLY A 192 -4.00 -21.42 15.33
CA GLY A 192 -5.43 -21.51 15.66
C GLY A 192 -6.24 -22.33 14.65
N GLY A 193 -7.57 -22.36 14.80
CA GLY A 193 -8.46 -23.03 13.84
C GLY A 193 -8.83 -22.15 12.65
N THR A 194 -9.49 -21.01 12.92
CA THR A 194 -10.00 -20.11 11.87
C THR A 194 -8.89 -19.58 10.97
N GLY A 195 -7.93 -18.82 11.51
CA GLY A 195 -6.90 -18.16 10.71
C GLY A 195 -6.04 -19.14 9.90
N THR A 196 -5.63 -20.25 10.52
CA THR A 196 -4.81 -21.30 9.88
C THR A 196 -5.55 -22.03 8.76
N GLY A 197 -6.85 -22.26 8.91
CA GLY A 197 -7.68 -22.97 7.94
C GLY A 197 -8.21 -22.10 6.81
N ALA A 198 -8.67 -20.89 7.15
CA ALA A 198 -9.32 -19.98 6.22
C ALA A 198 -8.33 -19.20 5.35
N ALA A 199 -7.14 -18.84 5.88
CA ALA A 199 -6.19 -18.01 5.12
C ALA A 199 -5.79 -18.59 3.75
N PRO A 200 -5.47 -19.89 3.60
CA PRO A 200 -5.20 -20.46 2.29
C PRO A 200 -6.39 -20.40 1.32
N VAL A 201 -7.62 -20.54 1.83
CA VAL A 201 -8.85 -20.48 1.02
C VAL A 201 -9.05 -19.06 0.47
N VAL A 202 -8.93 -18.05 1.34
CA VAL A 202 -9.06 -16.64 0.94
C VAL A 202 -7.92 -16.23 -0.01
N ALA A 203 -6.69 -16.70 0.23
CA ALA A 203 -5.55 -16.45 -0.64
C ALA A 203 -5.78 -16.97 -2.06
N LYS A 204 -6.25 -18.22 -2.15
CA LYS A 204 -6.56 -18.87 -3.43
C LYS A 204 -7.64 -18.11 -4.19
N LEU A 205 -8.69 -17.68 -3.49
CA LEU A 205 -9.78 -16.92 -4.09
C LEU A 205 -9.27 -15.58 -4.62
N ALA A 206 -8.62 -14.78 -3.78
CA ALA A 206 -8.03 -13.49 -4.17
C ALA A 206 -7.14 -13.60 -5.42
N ARG A 207 -6.25 -14.61 -5.44
CA ARG A 207 -5.35 -14.85 -6.57
C ARG A 207 -6.09 -15.28 -7.84
N THR A 208 -7.16 -16.07 -7.72
CA THR A 208 -8.01 -16.47 -8.85
C THR A 208 -8.71 -15.27 -9.49
N HIS A 209 -9.03 -14.25 -8.69
CA HIS A 209 -9.58 -12.96 -9.15
C HIS A 209 -8.50 -11.98 -9.66
N GLY A 210 -7.23 -12.38 -9.72
CA GLY A 210 -6.13 -11.57 -10.27
C GLY A 210 -5.47 -10.62 -9.28
N ALA A 211 -5.91 -10.61 -8.01
CA ALA A 211 -5.30 -9.79 -6.97
C ALA A 211 -3.90 -10.30 -6.60
N LEU A 212 -2.95 -9.38 -6.45
CA LEU A 212 -1.66 -9.69 -5.82
C LEU A 212 -1.92 -10.06 -4.35
N THR A 213 -1.57 -11.27 -3.95
CA THR A 213 -1.93 -11.80 -2.63
C THR A 213 -0.71 -11.89 -1.73
N VAL A 214 -0.67 -11.06 -0.69
CA VAL A 214 0.44 -10.99 0.28
C VAL A 214 -0.04 -11.45 1.66
N GLY A 215 0.47 -12.58 2.14
CA GLY A 215 0.21 -13.03 3.50
C GLY A 215 1.24 -12.47 4.48
N VAL A 216 0.77 -11.78 5.51
CA VAL A 216 1.59 -11.30 6.63
C VAL A 216 1.12 -12.02 7.89
N VAL A 217 1.83 -13.07 8.28
CA VAL A 217 1.37 -14.03 9.28
C VAL A 217 2.37 -14.22 10.41
N THR A 218 1.87 -14.55 11.60
CA THR A 218 2.74 -14.91 12.74
C THR A 218 2.73 -16.41 13.01
N LEU A 219 3.90 -16.93 13.37
CA LEU A 219 4.05 -18.25 13.99
C LEU A 219 3.92 -18.12 15.51
N PRO A 220 3.30 -19.11 16.20
CA PRO A 220 2.99 -19.03 17.63
C PRO A 220 4.27 -18.97 18.48
N PHE A 221 4.12 -18.54 19.74
CA PHE A 221 5.20 -18.64 20.71
C PHE A 221 5.44 -20.11 21.09
N SER A 222 6.70 -20.44 21.42
CA SER A 222 7.09 -21.78 21.88
C SER A 222 6.29 -22.25 23.11
N PHE A 223 5.90 -21.33 24.01
CA PHE A 223 5.10 -21.67 25.20
C PHE A 223 3.67 -22.10 24.87
N GLU A 224 3.15 -21.79 23.69
CA GLU A 224 1.78 -22.18 23.29
C GLU A 224 1.67 -23.66 22.92
N GLY A 225 2.81 -24.36 22.87
CA GLY A 225 2.90 -25.81 22.80
C GLY A 225 3.08 -26.38 21.38
N PRO A 226 3.57 -27.62 21.28
CA PRO A 226 4.01 -28.23 20.02
C PRO A 226 2.85 -28.49 19.05
N VAL A 227 1.64 -28.80 19.56
CA VAL A 227 0.46 -29.03 18.71
C VAL A 227 0.09 -27.77 17.94
N ARG A 228 0.16 -26.59 18.59
CA ARG A 228 -0.12 -25.31 17.94
C ARG A 228 0.92 -24.98 16.88
N ALA A 229 2.20 -25.24 17.19
CA ALA A 229 3.30 -25.06 16.24
C ALA A 229 3.16 -25.97 15.00
N GLN A 230 2.81 -27.25 15.18
CA GLN A 230 2.57 -28.18 14.06
C GLN A 230 1.40 -27.72 13.17
N ARG A 231 0.28 -27.30 13.77
CA ARG A 231 -0.85 -26.72 13.04
C ARG A 231 -0.43 -25.47 12.26
N ALA A 232 0.36 -24.60 12.89
CA ALA A 232 0.85 -23.39 12.26
C ALA A 232 1.72 -23.69 11.04
N GLN A 233 2.64 -24.65 11.16
CA GLN A 233 3.50 -25.06 10.06
C GLN A 233 2.69 -25.66 8.89
N ALA A 234 1.75 -26.56 9.17
CA ALA A 234 0.88 -27.12 8.14
C ALA A 234 -0.01 -26.06 7.47
N GLY A 235 -0.47 -25.06 8.22
CA GLY A 235 -1.18 -23.89 7.68
C GLY A 235 -0.29 -23.04 6.78
N LEU A 236 0.95 -22.77 7.23
CA LEU A 236 1.94 -22.00 6.47
C LEU A 236 2.26 -22.68 5.13
N ASP A 237 2.48 -23.99 5.13
CA ASP A 237 2.82 -24.74 3.92
C ASP A 237 1.68 -24.78 2.90
N ARG A 238 0.43 -24.76 3.37
CA ARG A 238 -0.74 -24.59 2.49
C ARG A 238 -0.80 -23.18 1.94
N LEU A 239 -0.66 -22.18 2.80
CA LEU A 239 -0.70 -20.77 2.41
C LEU A 239 0.40 -20.41 1.41
N LYS A 240 1.61 -21.01 1.55
CA LYS A 240 2.74 -20.84 0.62
C LYS A 240 2.41 -21.19 -0.83
N ARG A 241 1.46 -22.11 -1.04
CA ARG A 241 1.07 -22.56 -2.39
C ARG A 241 0.06 -21.60 -3.03
N GLU A 242 -0.70 -20.89 -2.20
CA GLU A 242 -1.84 -20.10 -2.64
C GLU A 242 -1.52 -18.59 -2.70
N ALA A 243 -0.64 -18.07 -1.84
CA ALA A 243 -0.21 -16.67 -1.84
C ALA A 243 0.95 -16.40 -2.81
N ASP A 244 1.07 -15.17 -3.31
CA ASP A 244 2.20 -14.73 -4.12
C ASP A 244 3.45 -14.50 -3.26
N VAL A 245 3.26 -13.91 -2.07
CA VAL A 245 4.30 -13.63 -1.09
C VAL A 245 3.84 -13.91 0.32
N LEU A 246 4.73 -14.47 1.14
CA LEU A 246 4.52 -14.61 2.58
C LEU A 246 5.62 -13.97 3.39
N ILE A 247 5.23 -12.99 4.21
CA ILE A 247 6.04 -12.41 5.27
C ILE A 247 5.70 -13.16 6.56
N VAL A 248 6.64 -13.97 7.04
CA VAL A 248 6.46 -14.82 8.22
C VAL A 248 7.18 -14.20 9.41
N ILE A 249 6.43 -13.90 10.47
CA ILE A 249 6.97 -13.34 11.71
C ILE A 249 6.97 -14.43 12.78
N ARG A 250 8.13 -14.70 13.37
CA ARG A 250 8.26 -15.68 14.46
C ARG A 250 8.10 -14.98 15.79
N ASN A 251 7.02 -15.27 16.51
CA ASN A 251 6.73 -14.59 17.78
C ASN A 251 7.85 -14.77 18.82
N ASP A 252 8.56 -15.90 18.82
CA ASP A 252 9.70 -16.13 19.71
C ASP A 252 10.81 -15.08 19.56
N ARG A 253 11.04 -14.55 18.35
CA ARG A 253 12.04 -13.47 18.12
C ARG A 253 11.66 -12.17 18.82
N LEU A 254 10.37 -11.96 19.09
CA LEU A 254 9.90 -10.80 19.84
C LEU A 254 10.28 -10.90 21.33
N LEU A 255 10.36 -12.12 21.88
CA LEU A 255 10.77 -12.34 23.27
C LEU A 255 12.27 -12.12 23.48
N GLU A 256 13.09 -12.51 22.50
CA GLU A 256 14.54 -12.27 22.52
C GLU A 256 14.86 -10.77 22.58
N LEU A 257 14.06 -9.95 21.90
CA LEU A 257 14.20 -8.48 21.87
C LEU A 257 13.76 -7.79 23.16
N SER A 258 12.92 -8.42 23.97
CA SER A 258 12.38 -7.80 25.19
C SER A 258 12.12 -8.84 26.28
N PRO A 259 13.18 -9.38 26.88
CA PRO A 259 13.06 -10.35 27.96
C PRO A 259 12.35 -9.71 29.17
N GLY A 260 11.28 -10.36 29.65
CA GLY A 260 10.50 -9.91 30.82
C GLY A 260 9.21 -9.14 30.52
N VAL A 261 8.84 -8.99 29.24
CA VAL A 261 7.57 -8.35 28.86
C VAL A 261 6.36 -9.22 29.27
N PRO A 262 5.28 -8.63 29.83
CA PRO A 262 4.05 -9.37 30.11
C PRO A 262 3.46 -10.01 28.85
N ILE A 263 2.81 -11.17 28.99
CA ILE A 263 2.26 -11.94 27.87
C ILE A 263 1.30 -11.12 27.00
N THR A 264 0.44 -10.29 27.62
CA THR A 264 -0.48 -9.40 26.89
C THR A 264 0.28 -8.43 26.01
N ARG A 265 1.36 -7.85 26.52
CA ARG A 265 2.20 -6.93 25.77
C ARG A 265 3.02 -7.63 24.68
N ALA A 266 3.38 -8.89 24.86
CA ALA A 266 4.05 -9.68 23.82
C ALA A 266 3.16 -9.87 22.58
N PHE A 267 1.86 -10.16 22.76
CA PHE A 267 0.91 -10.21 21.65
C PHE A 267 0.73 -8.85 20.98
N GLU A 268 0.65 -7.77 21.76
CA GLU A 268 0.58 -6.41 21.18
C GLU A 268 1.82 -6.04 20.35
N LEU A 269 3.00 -6.54 20.73
CA LEU A 269 4.21 -6.37 19.93
C LEU A 269 4.11 -7.11 18.60
N ALA A 270 3.58 -8.34 18.59
CA ALA A 270 3.35 -9.09 17.37
C ALA A 270 2.37 -8.35 16.44
N ASP A 271 1.26 -7.85 16.98
CA ASP A 271 0.28 -7.06 16.22
C ASP A 271 0.91 -5.78 15.64
N ALA A 272 1.77 -5.12 16.41
CA ALA A 272 2.46 -3.91 15.97
C ALA A 272 3.43 -4.20 14.82
N VAL A 273 4.09 -5.35 14.81
CA VAL A 273 4.94 -5.78 13.69
C VAL A 273 4.10 -6.06 12.45
N LEU A 274 2.98 -6.77 12.58
CA LEU A 274 2.04 -7.03 11.48
C LEU A 274 1.50 -5.73 10.87
N LEU A 275 1.10 -4.78 11.71
CA LEU A 275 0.65 -3.46 11.27
C LEU A 275 1.74 -2.73 10.49
N LYS A 276 2.97 -2.70 11.01
CA LYS A 276 4.09 -2.05 10.32
C LYS A 276 4.42 -2.72 8.99
N ALA A 277 4.22 -4.04 8.88
CA ALA A 277 4.41 -4.78 7.65
C ALA A 277 3.44 -4.40 6.56
N VAL A 278 2.14 -4.41 6.87
CA VAL A 278 1.11 -3.95 5.94
C VAL A 278 1.34 -2.49 5.57
N ARG A 279 1.56 -1.61 6.56
CA ARG A 279 1.82 -0.18 6.35
C ARG A 279 3.05 0.08 5.48
N GLY A 280 4.12 -0.68 5.70
CA GLY A 280 5.38 -0.53 4.98
C GLY A 280 5.23 -0.72 3.47
N ILE A 281 4.30 -1.56 3.04
CA ILE A 281 4.02 -1.81 1.62
C ILE A 281 2.86 -0.92 1.14
N SER A 282 1.78 -0.78 1.90
CA SER A 282 0.61 0.01 1.49
C SER A 282 0.95 1.49 1.35
N ASP A 283 1.80 2.05 2.20
CA ASP A 283 2.17 3.48 2.14
C ASP A 283 2.92 3.82 0.84
N LEU A 284 3.65 2.88 0.24
CA LEU A 284 4.33 3.10 -1.04
C LEU A 284 3.37 3.28 -2.21
N ILE A 285 2.16 2.73 -2.10
CA ILE A 285 1.15 2.72 -3.17
C ILE A 285 0.11 3.81 -2.93
N THR A 286 -0.26 4.04 -1.67
CA THR A 286 -1.42 4.88 -1.29
C THR A 286 -1.05 6.32 -0.99
N LEU A 287 0.19 6.58 -0.54
CA LEU A 287 0.64 7.91 -0.17
C LEU A 287 1.51 8.52 -1.26
N PRO A 288 1.31 9.81 -1.59
CA PRO A 288 2.23 10.52 -2.45
C PRO A 288 3.59 10.67 -1.75
N GLY A 289 4.62 10.11 -2.37
CA GLY A 289 6.02 10.23 -1.98
C GLY A 289 6.81 11.21 -2.85
N LEU A 290 8.04 11.50 -2.41
CA LEU A 290 9.05 12.21 -3.20
C LEU A 290 9.49 11.37 -4.41
N ILE A 291 9.49 10.06 -4.23
CA ILE A 291 9.74 9.06 -5.27
C ILE A 291 8.56 8.08 -5.20
N ASN A 292 7.59 8.28 -6.08
CA ASN A 292 6.42 7.42 -6.20
C ASN A 292 6.81 6.15 -6.94
N LEU A 293 6.41 5.01 -6.39
CA LEU A 293 6.37 3.74 -7.09
C LEU A 293 4.95 3.55 -7.61
N ASP A 294 4.82 2.97 -8.79
CA ASP A 294 3.51 2.51 -9.24
C ASP A 294 3.20 1.11 -8.69
N PHE A 295 1.94 0.69 -8.82
CA PHE A 295 1.54 -0.65 -8.40
C PHE A 295 2.24 -1.75 -9.22
N ALA A 296 2.58 -1.49 -10.48
CA ALA A 296 3.22 -2.47 -11.34
C ALA A 296 4.65 -2.79 -10.89
N ASP A 297 5.41 -1.79 -10.43
CA ASP A 297 6.75 -1.94 -9.86
C ASP A 297 6.70 -2.81 -8.59
N VAL A 298 5.77 -2.51 -7.68
CA VAL A 298 5.58 -3.29 -6.44
C VAL A 298 5.13 -4.72 -6.77
N ALA A 299 4.21 -4.88 -7.71
CA ALA A 299 3.72 -6.17 -8.14
C ALA A 299 4.80 -7.00 -8.85
N ALA A 300 5.69 -6.40 -9.62
CA ALA A 300 6.79 -7.09 -10.29
C ALA A 300 7.77 -7.72 -9.30
N VAL A 301 8.05 -7.03 -8.18
CA VAL A 301 8.93 -7.55 -7.13
C VAL A 301 8.27 -8.67 -6.35
N LEU A 302 7.00 -8.48 -5.96
CA LEU A 302 6.31 -9.38 -5.04
C LEU A 302 5.67 -10.58 -5.75
N ARG A 303 5.13 -10.45 -6.95
CA ARG A 303 4.36 -11.55 -7.57
C ARG A 303 5.19 -12.82 -7.71
N GLY A 304 4.70 -13.91 -7.12
CA GLY A 304 5.36 -15.22 -7.10
C GLY A 304 6.71 -15.28 -6.38
N ALA A 305 7.02 -14.33 -5.49
CA ALA A 305 8.31 -14.30 -4.81
C ALA A 305 8.43 -15.32 -3.66
N GLY A 306 7.34 -16.00 -3.29
CA GLY A 306 7.35 -17.08 -2.32
C GLY A 306 7.49 -16.56 -0.89
N THR A 307 8.56 -16.92 -0.19
CA THR A 307 8.77 -16.43 1.20
C THR A 307 9.61 -15.16 1.19
N ALA A 308 9.16 -14.17 1.95
CA ALA A 308 9.79 -12.88 2.13
C ALA A 308 10.25 -12.70 3.57
N VAL A 309 11.32 -11.94 3.73
CA VAL A 309 11.82 -11.52 5.03
C VAL A 309 11.74 -10.00 5.11
N MET A 310 11.19 -9.50 6.20
CA MET A 310 10.97 -8.07 6.39
C MET A 310 11.84 -7.51 7.52
N GLY A 311 12.63 -6.49 7.19
CA GLY A 311 13.45 -5.72 8.11
C GLY A 311 12.90 -4.32 8.32
N MET A 312 12.92 -3.84 9.56
CA MET A 312 12.49 -2.49 9.90
C MET A 312 13.54 -1.78 10.75
N GLY A 313 13.76 -0.51 10.49
CA GLY A 313 14.71 0.30 11.25
C GLY A 313 14.18 1.72 11.38
N GLU A 314 14.42 2.33 12.53
CA GLU A 314 14.07 3.73 12.76
C GLU A 314 15.17 4.41 13.55
N ALA A 315 15.49 5.64 13.17
CA ALA A 315 16.49 6.44 13.85
C ALA A 315 16.16 7.93 13.78
N GLN A 316 16.81 8.70 14.65
CA GLN A 316 16.66 10.15 14.75
C GLN A 316 18.04 10.82 14.98
N GLY A 317 18.10 12.12 14.72
CA GLY A 317 19.31 12.92 14.89
C GLY A 317 20.38 12.66 13.82
N GLU A 318 21.64 13.01 14.14
CA GLU A 318 22.74 12.91 13.19
C GLU A 318 23.00 11.47 12.74
N GLY A 319 23.17 11.28 11.43
CA GLY A 319 23.37 9.97 10.82
C GLY A 319 22.16 9.03 10.91
N ARG A 320 20.93 9.57 11.10
CA ARG A 320 19.70 8.76 11.18
C ARG A 320 19.50 7.84 9.97
N ALA A 321 19.84 8.28 8.76
CA ALA A 321 19.72 7.47 7.55
C ALA A 321 20.50 6.15 7.66
N LEU A 322 21.83 6.22 7.90
CA LEU A 322 22.66 5.03 8.04
C LEU A 322 22.27 4.17 9.25
N LYS A 323 21.90 4.79 10.37
CA LYS A 323 21.45 4.07 11.58
C LYS A 323 20.16 3.26 11.32
N ALA A 324 19.17 3.89 10.68
CA ALA A 324 17.91 3.23 10.32
C ALA A 324 18.14 2.13 9.27
N ALA A 325 18.98 2.37 8.27
CA ALA A 325 19.32 1.37 7.26
C ALA A 325 20.00 0.13 7.86
N LYS A 326 20.97 0.34 8.78
CA LYS A 326 21.61 -0.74 9.54
C LYS A 326 20.60 -1.53 10.36
N ALA A 327 19.76 -0.84 11.12
CA ALA A 327 18.73 -1.47 11.94
C ALA A 327 17.73 -2.29 11.11
N ALA A 328 17.37 -1.83 9.91
CA ALA A 328 16.52 -2.57 8.99
C ALA A 328 17.22 -3.81 8.41
N ALA A 329 18.49 -3.69 8.00
CA ALA A 329 19.24 -4.78 7.36
C ALA A 329 19.65 -5.90 8.33
N THR A 330 19.79 -5.62 9.62
CA THR A 330 20.20 -6.59 10.66
C THR A 330 19.09 -6.83 11.67
N ASN A 331 17.81 -6.63 11.29
CA ASN A 331 16.70 -6.73 12.23
C ASN A 331 16.56 -8.19 12.75
N PRO A 332 16.42 -8.43 14.06
CA PRO A 332 16.26 -9.79 14.62
C PRO A 332 14.98 -10.53 14.18
N LEU A 333 14.04 -9.83 13.56
CA LEU A 333 12.88 -10.44 12.90
C LEU A 333 13.22 -11.10 11.56
N LEU A 334 14.43 -10.87 11.04
CA LEU A 334 14.94 -11.56 9.85
C LEU A 334 15.36 -12.99 10.22
N GLU A 335 14.81 -14.00 9.55
CA GLU A 335 15.06 -15.41 9.90
C GLU A 335 16.53 -15.83 9.81
N THR A 336 17.26 -15.30 8.82
CA THR A 336 18.71 -15.49 8.61
C THR A 336 19.56 -14.42 9.30
N GLY A 337 18.94 -13.46 10.01
CA GLY A 337 19.61 -12.30 10.63
C GLY A 337 20.13 -11.25 9.64
N SER A 338 19.93 -11.44 8.33
CA SER A 338 20.44 -10.55 7.29
C SER A 338 19.62 -10.63 6.00
N ILE A 339 19.67 -9.57 5.20
CA ILE A 339 19.10 -9.51 3.84
C ILE A 339 20.07 -10.04 2.77
N GLN A 340 21.22 -10.59 3.18
CA GLN A 340 22.20 -11.20 2.28
C GLN A 340 21.59 -12.33 1.45
N GLY A 341 21.94 -12.36 0.17
CA GLY A 341 21.48 -13.39 -0.77
C GLY A 341 20.11 -13.13 -1.40
N ALA A 342 19.37 -12.09 -0.98
CA ALA A 342 18.14 -11.68 -1.62
C ALA A 342 18.39 -11.11 -3.02
N ARG A 343 17.61 -11.57 -4.01
CA ARG A 343 17.69 -11.10 -5.41
C ARG A 343 16.69 -10.01 -5.74
N ARG A 344 15.65 -9.85 -4.92
CA ARG A 344 14.59 -8.87 -5.12
C ARG A 344 14.30 -8.14 -3.82
N ILE A 345 14.37 -6.82 -3.84
CA ILE A 345 14.23 -5.98 -2.66
C ILE A 345 13.26 -4.84 -2.93
N LEU A 346 12.25 -4.74 -2.07
CA LEU A 346 11.40 -3.57 -1.96
C LEU A 346 11.85 -2.74 -0.75
N LEU A 347 12.25 -1.50 -0.99
CA LEU A 347 12.76 -0.57 0.02
C LEU A 347 11.80 0.62 0.17
N ASN A 348 11.21 0.78 1.35
CA ASN A 348 10.45 1.97 1.71
C ASN A 348 11.26 2.83 2.67
N ILE A 349 11.47 4.09 2.31
CA ILE A 349 12.09 5.11 3.15
C ILE A 349 11.01 6.11 3.50
N SER A 350 10.86 6.40 4.78
CA SER A 350 9.89 7.40 5.23
C SER A 350 10.51 8.37 6.22
N GLY A 351 10.22 9.65 6.07
CA GLY A 351 10.70 10.72 6.95
C GLY A 351 9.78 11.92 6.93
N GLY A 352 10.09 12.94 7.73
CA GLY A 352 9.36 14.21 7.70
C GLY A 352 9.63 15.04 6.45
N GLU A 353 9.13 16.27 6.44
CA GLU A 353 9.43 17.26 5.40
C GLU A 353 10.93 17.62 5.34
N ASP A 354 11.67 17.27 6.39
CA ASP A 354 13.11 17.39 6.51
C ASP A 354 13.89 16.21 5.89
N LEU A 355 13.21 15.26 5.23
CA LEU A 355 13.85 14.15 4.53
C LEU A 355 14.61 14.65 3.30
N THR A 356 15.92 14.39 3.25
CA THR A 356 16.78 14.85 2.15
C THR A 356 17.09 13.75 1.13
N LEU A 357 17.38 14.13 -0.12
CA LEU A 357 17.84 13.20 -1.14
C LEU A 357 19.13 12.48 -0.75
N ALA A 358 20.05 13.17 -0.04
CA ALA A 358 21.29 12.58 0.44
C ALA A 358 21.05 11.42 1.42
N GLU A 359 20.08 11.58 2.32
CA GLU A 359 19.66 10.53 3.25
C GLU A 359 19.04 9.33 2.51
N VAL A 360 18.16 9.60 1.53
CA VAL A 360 17.54 8.55 0.71
C VAL A 360 18.59 7.74 -0.04
N THR A 361 19.54 8.41 -0.72
CA THR A 361 20.64 7.76 -1.44
C THR A 361 21.53 6.94 -0.50
N GLN A 362 21.86 7.47 0.68
CA GLN A 362 22.67 6.76 1.66
C GLN A 362 22.00 5.46 2.12
N VAL A 363 20.68 5.48 2.37
CA VAL A 363 19.94 4.26 2.73
C VAL A 363 19.96 3.26 1.57
N ALA A 364 19.61 3.70 0.36
CA ALA A 364 19.55 2.82 -0.81
C ALA A 364 20.89 2.15 -1.12
N GLU A 365 22.00 2.90 -1.05
CA GLU A 365 23.34 2.33 -1.24
C GLU A 365 23.71 1.32 -0.16
N PHE A 366 23.39 1.61 1.11
CA PHE A 366 23.69 0.70 2.21
C PHE A 366 22.92 -0.62 2.06
N ILE A 367 21.63 -0.56 1.75
CA ILE A 367 20.79 -1.74 1.54
C ILE A 367 21.27 -2.54 0.33
N ARG A 368 21.59 -1.89 -0.79
CA ARG A 368 22.15 -2.56 -1.98
C ARG A 368 23.47 -3.29 -1.66
N LYS A 369 24.37 -2.66 -0.90
CA LYS A 369 25.65 -3.27 -0.48
C LYS A 369 25.47 -4.43 0.50
N SER A 370 24.39 -4.43 1.28
CA SER A 370 24.09 -5.47 2.27
C SER A 370 23.37 -6.68 1.67
N ALA A 371 22.86 -6.55 0.44
CA ALA A 371 22.19 -7.58 -0.32
C ALA A 371 23.13 -8.27 -1.34
N SER A 372 22.58 -8.88 -2.39
CA SER A 372 23.35 -9.36 -3.53
C SER A 372 23.77 -8.19 -4.45
N PRO A 373 24.98 -8.20 -5.04
CA PRO A 373 25.38 -7.21 -6.06
C PRO A 373 24.46 -7.17 -7.28
N GLU A 374 23.76 -8.27 -7.56
CA GLU A 374 22.82 -8.43 -8.67
C GLU A 374 21.36 -8.25 -8.23
N ALA A 375 21.12 -7.80 -6.99
CA ALA A 375 19.76 -7.63 -6.47
C ALA A 375 19.02 -6.52 -7.22
N ASP A 376 17.83 -6.84 -7.70
CA ASP A 376 16.88 -5.87 -8.20
C ASP A 376 16.27 -5.11 -7.00
N LEU A 377 16.59 -3.81 -6.92
CA LEU A 377 16.19 -2.95 -5.82
C LEU A 377 15.18 -1.92 -6.33
N VAL A 378 13.92 -2.11 -5.94
CA VAL A 378 12.85 -1.13 -6.10
C VAL A 378 12.74 -0.34 -4.81
N PHE A 379 12.81 0.98 -4.88
CA PHE A 379 12.73 1.83 -3.70
C PHE A 379 11.79 3.01 -3.87
N GLY A 380 11.07 3.34 -2.80
CA GLY A 380 10.20 4.50 -2.71
C GLY A 380 10.51 5.34 -1.49
N ALA A 381 10.20 6.62 -1.57
CA ALA A 381 10.44 7.58 -0.49
C ALA A 381 9.16 8.36 -0.19
N VAL A 382 8.61 8.20 1.03
CA VAL A 382 7.34 8.80 1.45
C VAL A 382 7.58 9.86 2.52
N VAL A 383 6.94 11.03 2.36
CA VAL A 383 6.98 12.10 3.36
C VAL A 383 5.79 11.98 4.29
N ARG A 384 6.06 11.91 5.59
CA ARG A 384 5.07 11.81 6.67
C ARG A 384 5.36 12.90 7.70
N PRO A 385 4.52 13.93 7.84
CA PRO A 385 4.75 15.02 8.78
C PRO A 385 4.99 14.55 10.23
N GLU A 386 4.36 13.44 10.64
CA GLU A 386 4.56 12.85 11.97
C GLU A 386 5.96 12.28 12.22
N LEU A 387 6.78 12.14 11.16
CA LEU A 387 8.18 11.67 11.24
C LEU A 387 9.19 12.82 11.19
N SER A 388 8.80 14.06 11.43
CA SER A 388 9.76 15.18 11.52
C SER A 388 10.90 14.86 12.49
N GLY A 389 12.16 14.96 12.02
CA GLY A 389 13.35 14.62 12.81
C GLY A 389 13.66 13.12 12.91
N ARG A 390 12.79 12.24 12.38
CA ARG A 390 12.93 10.78 12.36
C ARG A 390 12.99 10.24 10.93
N LEU A 391 13.67 9.11 10.77
CA LEU A 391 13.73 8.39 9.50
C LEU A 391 13.46 6.91 9.78
N ALA A 392 12.46 6.36 9.10
CA ALA A 392 12.06 4.96 9.15
C ALA A 392 12.40 4.29 7.81
N VAL A 393 13.03 3.12 7.88
CA VAL A 393 13.37 2.27 6.74
C VAL A 393 12.66 0.94 6.91
N THR A 394 11.98 0.50 5.85
CA THR A 394 11.40 -0.83 5.76
C THR A 394 11.97 -1.52 4.52
N VAL A 395 12.46 -2.74 4.70
CA VAL A 395 13.03 -3.57 3.65
C VAL A 395 12.21 -4.85 3.59
N VAL A 396 11.71 -5.20 2.41
CA VAL A 396 11.13 -6.51 2.13
C VAL A 396 12.05 -7.20 1.13
N ALA A 397 12.75 -8.22 1.59
CA ALA A 397 13.70 -8.99 0.81
C ALA A 397 13.07 -10.33 0.43
N THR A 398 13.21 -10.73 -0.83
CA THR A 398 12.62 -11.94 -1.41
C THR A 398 13.60 -12.63 -2.34
N ASP A 399 13.26 -13.86 -2.75
CA ASP A 399 14.07 -14.67 -3.68
C ASP A 399 15.51 -14.85 -3.16
N PHE A 400 15.62 -15.44 -1.96
CA PHE A 400 16.90 -15.79 -1.35
C PHE A 400 17.49 -17.01 -2.05
N ARG A 401 18.78 -16.96 -2.40
CA ARG A 401 19.50 -18.17 -2.84
C ARG A 401 19.48 -19.21 -1.72
N GLU A 402 19.03 -20.43 -2.01
CA GLU A 402 19.40 -21.58 -1.19
C GLU A 402 20.92 -21.75 -1.33
N GLU A 403 21.67 -21.57 -0.24
CA GLU A 403 23.04 -22.09 -0.20
C GLU A 403 22.95 -23.61 -0.32
N THR A 404 23.28 -24.14 -1.50
CA THR A 404 23.52 -25.58 -1.66
C THR A 404 24.60 -25.99 -0.65
N PRO A 405 24.42 -27.10 0.10
CA PRO A 405 25.34 -27.52 1.17
C PRO A 405 26.81 -27.71 0.76
N GLU A 406 27.13 -27.69 -0.54
CA GLU A 406 28.47 -27.90 -1.10
C GLU A 406 29.41 -26.68 -0.99
N GLU A 407 28.91 -25.48 -0.69
CA GLU A 407 29.74 -24.25 -0.62
C GLU A 407 30.27 -23.92 0.77
N ARG A 408 30.06 -24.77 1.79
CA ARG A 408 30.75 -24.58 3.07
C ARG A 408 32.23 -24.90 2.88
N PRO A 409 33.16 -23.91 3.01
CA PRO A 409 34.57 -24.24 3.03
C PRO A 409 34.80 -25.11 4.27
N GLY A 410 35.21 -26.36 4.02
CA GLY A 410 35.53 -27.31 5.08
C GLY A 410 36.52 -26.68 6.08
N PRO A 411 36.46 -27.07 7.36
CA PRO A 411 37.40 -26.55 8.36
C PRO A 411 38.81 -26.76 7.84
N LYS A 412 39.57 -25.67 7.70
CA LYS A 412 40.98 -25.74 7.33
C LYS A 412 41.72 -26.60 8.37
N PRO A 413 42.65 -27.47 7.93
CA PRO A 413 43.37 -28.40 8.80
C PRO A 413 44.21 -27.70 9.87
#